data_AF-A0A0W8E6T2-F1
#
_entry.id   AF-A0A0W8E6T2-F1
#
_cell.length_a   1.000
_cell.length_b   1.000
_cell.length_c   1.000
_cell.angle_alpha   90.00
_cell.angle_beta   90.00
_cell.angle_gamma   90.00
#
_symmetry.space_group_name_H-M   'P 1'
#
loop_
_entity.id
_entity.type
_entity.pdbx_description
1 polymer ?
#
loop_
_entity_poly.entity_id
_entity_poly.type
_entity_poly.pdbx_seq_one_letter_code
_entity_poly.pdbx_strand_id
1 'polypeptide(L)'
;MTLVDSLMVSLIGFAIVFFVLIVLSVFIQLQTVVLGYATATKGTDIRNVPTGAEKAFTAEVPEIVAEGWSAGELKLLGVDEKTAAMIMAIVSHESQIPLSELQFKMIKAID
;
A
#
# COMPACT_ATOMS: atom_id res chain seq x y z
N MET A 1 -15.15 2.17 -50.10
CA MET A 1 -14.64 1.46 -48.92
C MET A 1 -15.27 0.09 -48.95
N THR A 2 -14.54 -0.95 -49.37
CA THR A 2 -15.14 -2.29 -49.44
C THR A 2 -15.33 -2.84 -48.04
N LEU A 3 -16.35 -3.67 -47.80
CA LEU A 3 -16.58 -4.31 -46.49
C LEU A 3 -15.37 -5.14 -46.03
N VAL A 4 -14.59 -5.64 -46.99
CA VAL A 4 -13.36 -6.39 -46.75
C VAL A 4 -12.27 -5.49 -46.15
N ASP A 5 -12.14 -4.26 -46.64
CA ASP A 5 -11.18 -3.29 -46.09
C ASP A 5 -11.52 -2.96 -44.63
N SER A 6 -12.79 -2.70 -44.32
CA SER A 6 -13.24 -2.40 -42.96
C SER A 6 -13.03 -3.58 -42.00
N LEU A 7 -13.22 -4.81 -42.47
CA LEU A 7 -13.00 -6.02 -41.68
C LEU A 7 -11.52 -6.20 -41.35
N MET A 8 -10.63 -5.97 -42.32
CA MET A 8 -9.18 -6.02 -42.12
C MET A 8 -8.72 -4.93 -41.15
N VAL A 9 -9.19 -3.69 -41.32
CA VAL A 9 -8.85 -2.59 -40.41
C VAL A 9 -9.30 -2.88 -38.98
N SER A 10 -10.49 -3.46 -38.79
CA SER A 10 -10.97 -3.87 -37.46
C SER A 10 -10.08 -4.94 -36.81
N LEU A 11 -9.68 -5.97 -37.57
CA LEU A 11 -8.77 -7.02 -37.09
C LEU A 11 -7.40 -6.45 -36.70
N ILE A 12 -6.83 -5.58 -37.52
CA ILE A 12 -5.56 -4.91 -37.20
C ILE A 12 -5.73 -4.01 -35.95
N GLY A 13 -6.83 -3.27 -35.85
CA GLY A 13 -7.12 -2.43 -34.68
C GLY A 13 -7.20 -3.24 -33.39
N PHE A 14 -7.94 -4.36 -33.40
CA PHE A 14 -7.99 -5.27 -32.27
C PHE A 14 -6.62 -5.86 -31.93
N ALA A 15 -5.87 -6.32 -32.93
CA ALA A 15 -4.53 -6.86 -32.72
C ALA A 15 -3.59 -5.85 -32.06
N ILE A 16 -3.63 -4.57 -32.47
CA ILE A 16 -2.83 -3.50 -31.87
C ILE A 16 -3.21 -3.27 -30.41
N VAL A 17 -4.51 -3.23 -30.08
CA VAL A 17 -4.97 -3.06 -28.68
C VAL A 17 -4.46 -4.20 -27.80
N PHE A 18 -4.61 -5.45 -28.26
CA PHE A 18 -4.07 -6.61 -27.55
C PHE A 18 -2.56 -6.53 -27.37
N PHE A 19 -1.82 -6.15 -28.42
CA PHE A 19 -0.39 -5.99 -28.36
C PHE A 19 0.03 -4.93 -27.32
N VAL A 20 -0.62 -3.77 -27.31
CA VAL A 20 -0.36 -2.70 -26.32
C VAL A 20 -0.62 -3.19 -24.89
N LEU A 21 -1.70 -3.95 -24.65
CA LEU A 21 -1.99 -4.51 -23.32
C LEU A 21 -0.92 -5.51 -22.87
N ILE A 22 -0.43 -6.37 -23.77
CA ILE A 22 0.64 -7.33 -23.47
C ILE A 22 1.93 -6.56 -23.12
N VAL A 23 2.32 -5.58 -23.93
CA VAL A 23 3.52 -4.78 -23.68
C VAL A 23 3.43 -4.06 -22.33
N LEU A 24 2.27 -3.49 -22.01
CA LEU A 24 2.06 -2.82 -20.72
C LEU A 24 2.14 -3.80 -19.54
N SER A 25 1.56 -5.00 -19.69
CA SER A 25 1.64 -6.06 -18.68
C SER A 25 3.09 -6.50 -18.43
N VAL A 26 3.87 -6.70 -19.50
CA VAL A 26 5.29 -7.04 -19.41
C VAL A 26 6.08 -5.91 -18.73
N PHE A 27 5.80 -4.65 -19.09
CA PHE A 27 6.49 -3.51 -18.48
C PHE A 27 6.22 -3.43 -16.97
N ILE A 28 4.98 -3.65 -16.55
CA ILE A 28 4.61 -3.71 -15.13
C ILE A 28 5.35 -4.85 -14.44
N GLN A 29 5.36 -6.06 -15.00
CA GLN A 29 6.11 -7.19 -14.43
C GLN A 29 7.59 -6.88 -14.31
N LEU A 30 8.20 -6.24 -15.31
CA LEU A 30 9.61 -5.86 -15.29
C LEU A 30 9.91 -4.85 -14.17
N GLN A 31 9.04 -3.86 -13.98
CA GLN A 31 9.14 -2.91 -12.87
C GLN A 31 8.98 -3.62 -11.51
N THR A 32 8.01 -4.53 -11.37
CA THR A 32 7.81 -5.32 -10.15
C THR A 32 9.01 -6.22 -9.86
N VAL A 33 9.61 -6.82 -10.88
CA VAL A 33 10.79 -7.68 -10.75
C VAL A 33 12.02 -6.87 -10.34
N VAL A 34 12.28 -5.71 -10.96
CA VAL A 34 13.42 -4.84 -10.60
C VAL A 34 13.27 -4.28 -9.18
N LEU A 35 12.08 -3.84 -8.78
CA LEU A 35 11.81 -3.43 -7.39
C LEU A 35 11.88 -4.61 -6.43
N GLY A 36 11.39 -5.79 -6.83
CA GLY A 36 11.45 -7.03 -6.07
C GLY A 36 12.88 -7.50 -5.83
N TYR A 37 13.78 -7.37 -6.80
CA TYR A 37 15.21 -7.65 -6.61
C TYR A 37 15.88 -6.67 -5.65
N ALA A 38 15.46 -5.39 -5.64
CA ALA A 38 15.98 -4.39 -4.71
C ALA A 38 15.50 -4.61 -3.25
N THR A 39 14.33 -5.22 -3.05
CA THR A 39 13.79 -5.56 -1.72
C THR A 39 14.10 -6.99 -1.27
N ALA A 40 14.36 -7.92 -2.21
CA ALA A 40 14.65 -9.33 -1.91
C ALA A 40 15.99 -9.58 -1.20
N THR A 41 16.89 -8.59 -1.14
CA THR A 41 18.07 -8.69 -0.24
C THR A 41 17.73 -8.48 1.24
N LYS A 42 16.47 -8.16 1.57
CA LYS A 42 16.01 -7.96 2.95
C LYS A 42 14.56 -8.39 3.14
N GLY A 43 14.35 -9.69 3.34
CA GLY A 43 13.14 -10.18 4.02
C GLY A 43 12.47 -11.36 3.33
N THR A 44 12.84 -12.54 3.79
CA THR A 44 12.04 -13.77 3.71
C THR A 44 10.64 -13.56 4.29
N ASP A 45 9.65 -14.21 3.68
CA ASP A 45 8.29 -14.49 4.16
C ASP A 45 7.22 -13.40 3.90
N ILE A 46 6.53 -13.52 2.77
CA ILE A 46 5.08 -13.26 2.73
C ILE A 46 4.43 -14.47 2.07
N ARG A 47 3.94 -15.36 2.94
CA ARG A 47 2.92 -16.38 2.69
C ARG A 47 1.90 -15.95 1.64
N ASN A 48 1.70 -16.87 0.70
CA ASN A 48 0.51 -17.03 -0.13
C ASN A 48 -0.77 -16.55 0.57
N VAL A 49 -1.44 -15.58 -0.03
CA VAL A 49 -2.85 -15.31 0.22
C VAL A 49 -3.67 -16.17 -0.74
N PRO A 50 -4.54 -17.07 -0.25
CA PRO A 50 -5.79 -17.33 -0.94
C PRO A 50 -6.92 -16.64 -0.18
N THR A 51 -7.63 -15.81 -0.94
CA THR A 51 -8.99 -15.35 -0.71
C THR A 51 -9.91 -16.46 -0.16
N GLY A 52 -10.75 -16.13 0.83
CA GLY A 52 -12.06 -16.77 0.99
C GLY A 52 -12.54 -17.02 2.42
N ALA A 53 -13.65 -16.34 2.74
CA ALA A 53 -14.79 -16.81 3.55
C ALA A 53 -14.66 -16.99 5.09
N GLU A 54 -15.32 -16.08 5.79
CA GLU A 54 -16.50 -16.34 6.65
C GLU A 54 -16.42 -17.43 7.75
N LYS A 55 -16.35 -16.98 9.02
CA LYS A 55 -17.14 -17.45 10.20
C LYS A 55 -16.51 -16.93 11.50
N ALA A 56 -17.22 -16.12 12.29
CA ALA A 56 -18.03 -16.50 13.47
C ALA A 56 -17.37 -15.93 14.75
N PHE A 57 -17.94 -14.88 15.35
CA PHE A 57 -18.87 -14.90 16.49
C PHE A 57 -18.15 -15.03 17.86
N THR A 58 -18.26 -14.00 18.73
CA THR A 58 -18.68 -14.08 20.17
C THR A 58 -18.05 -12.98 21.07
N ALA A 59 -18.93 -12.32 21.87
CA ALA A 59 -18.78 -11.58 23.16
C ALA A 59 -18.13 -10.16 23.15
N GLU A 60 -18.90 -9.07 23.33
CA GLU A 60 -19.40 -8.41 24.58
C GLU A 60 -18.28 -7.78 25.46
N VAL A 61 -18.03 -6.45 25.47
CA VAL A 61 -18.64 -5.33 26.28
C VAL A 61 -17.47 -4.58 26.99
N PRO A 62 -17.50 -3.27 27.36
CA PRO A 62 -18.17 -2.05 26.87
C PRO A 62 -17.17 -0.96 26.37
N GLU A 63 -17.73 0.16 25.88
CA GLU A 63 -17.06 1.40 25.48
C GLU A 63 -15.87 1.85 26.34
N ILE A 64 -14.72 2.03 25.69
CA ILE A 64 -14.02 3.31 25.76
C ILE A 64 -14.03 3.90 24.36
N VAL A 65 -14.84 4.94 24.18
CA VAL A 65 -14.83 5.80 22.99
C VAL A 65 -13.54 6.61 23.06
N ALA A 66 -12.44 6.02 22.64
CA ALA A 66 -11.31 6.73 22.09
C ALA A 66 -11.16 6.14 20.70
N GLU A 67 -11.54 6.94 19.70
CA GLU A 67 -11.44 6.59 18.29
C GLU A 67 -10.09 5.91 18.04
N GLY A 68 -10.16 4.61 17.81
CA GLY A 68 -9.00 3.73 17.76
C GLY A 68 -8.16 4.08 16.57
N TRP A 69 -7.17 4.96 16.76
CA TRP A 69 -6.01 4.93 15.92
C TRP A 69 -5.34 3.59 16.15
N SER A 70 -5.40 2.73 15.13
CA SER A 70 -4.37 1.72 14.95
C SER A 70 -3.08 2.47 14.68
N ALA A 71 -2.38 2.86 15.75
CA ALA A 71 -0.98 3.24 15.70
C ALA A 71 -0.25 2.01 15.18
N GLY A 72 -0.04 1.95 13.86
CA GLY A 72 0.84 0.96 13.25
C GLY A 72 2.19 0.98 13.96
N GLU A 73 2.94 -0.13 13.92
CA GLU A 73 4.19 -0.36 14.65
C GLU A 73 5.14 0.86 14.70
N LEU A 74 4.95 1.75 15.69
CA LEU A 74 5.81 2.91 15.88
C LEU A 74 7.04 2.47 16.66
N LYS A 75 8.22 2.62 16.03
CA LYS A 75 9.49 2.27 16.66
C LYS A 75 10.06 3.49 17.38
N LEU A 76 9.95 3.50 18.70
CA LEU A 76 10.61 4.48 19.56
C LEU A 76 12.01 3.99 19.95
N LEU A 77 13.03 4.77 19.62
CA LEU A 77 14.44 4.47 19.90
C LEU A 77 15.00 5.56 20.81
N GLY A 78 15.11 5.28 22.09
CA GLY A 78 15.67 6.20 23.08
C GLY A 78 14.78 7.40 23.41
N VAL A 79 13.47 7.30 23.14
CA VAL A 79 12.47 8.34 23.42
C VAL A 79 11.31 7.72 24.19
N ASP A 80 10.82 8.40 25.23
CA ASP A 80 9.65 7.99 25.98
C ASP A 80 8.34 8.29 25.24
N GLU A 81 7.28 7.57 25.57
CA GLU A 81 5.97 7.70 24.92
C GLU A 81 5.40 9.13 25.01
N LYS A 82 5.63 9.83 26.13
CA LYS A 82 5.11 11.19 26.31
C LYS A 82 5.84 12.19 25.43
N THR A 83 7.16 12.05 25.28
CA THR A 83 7.94 12.85 24.34
C THR A 83 7.58 12.52 22.90
N ALA A 84 7.35 11.25 22.57
CA ALA A 84 6.87 10.85 21.25
C ALA A 84 5.51 11.48 20.91
N ALA A 85 4.54 11.43 21.81
CA ALA A 85 3.23 12.06 21.64
C ALA A 85 3.34 13.58 21.43
N MET A 86 4.26 14.24 22.15
CA MET A 86 4.53 15.66 21.97
C MET A 86 5.09 15.97 20.59
N ILE A 87 6.03 15.15 20.10
CA ILE A 87 6.56 15.26 18.74
C ILE A 87 5.44 15.07 17.71
N MET A 88 4.57 14.07 17.89
CA MET A 88 3.45 13.83 16.97
C MET A 88 2.49 15.01 16.89
N ALA A 89 2.16 15.61 18.04
CA ALA A 89 1.31 16.79 18.10
C ALA A 89 1.94 17.99 17.36
N ILE A 90 3.21 18.28 17.61
CA ILE A 90 3.93 19.39 16.94
C ILE A 90 3.95 19.18 15.42
N VAL A 91 4.32 17.97 14.97
CA VAL A 91 4.42 17.69 13.53
C VAL A 91 3.05 17.75 12.86
N SER A 92 1.97 17.30 13.51
CA SER A 92 0.61 17.47 12.98
C SER A 92 0.20 18.94 12.86
N HIS A 93 0.60 19.77 13.82
CA HIS A 93 0.30 21.21 13.79
C HIS A 93 1.07 21.93 12.69
N GLU A 94 2.37 21.67 12.56
CA GLU A 94 3.21 22.31 11.53
C GLU A 94 2.86 21.82 10.11
N SER A 95 2.50 20.55 9.96
CA SER A 95 2.09 20.01 8.65
C SER A 95 0.65 20.34 8.27
N GLN A 96 -0.17 20.77 9.23
CA GLN A 96 -1.63 20.94 9.06
C GLN A 96 -2.35 19.66 8.62
N ILE A 97 -1.73 18.49 8.79
CA ILE A 97 -2.32 17.18 8.51
C ILE A 97 -2.86 16.65 9.85
N PRO A 98 -4.13 16.24 9.92
CA PRO A 98 -4.66 15.64 11.14
C PRO A 98 -3.83 14.40 11.48
N LEU A 99 -3.73 14.06 12.77
CA LEU A 99 -3.10 12.79 13.19
C LEU A 99 -3.71 11.60 12.40
N SER A 100 -4.97 11.76 11.93
CA SER A 100 -5.74 11.02 10.91
C SER A 100 -4.93 10.09 10.04
N GLU A 101 -4.11 10.83 9.35
CA GLU A 101 -3.54 10.52 8.07
C GLU A 101 -2.00 10.55 8.20
N LEU A 102 -1.50 10.90 9.40
CA LEU A 102 -0.09 11.06 9.70
C LEU A 102 0.48 9.77 10.29
N GLN A 103 1.27 9.06 9.50
CA GLN A 103 1.93 7.81 9.91
C GLN A 103 3.39 8.04 10.31
N PHE A 104 3.69 7.90 11.59
CA PHE A 104 5.06 7.90 12.11
C PHE A 104 5.65 6.49 12.05
N LYS A 105 6.76 6.30 11.31
CA LYS A 105 7.43 4.99 11.21
C LYS A 105 8.50 4.77 12.29
N MET A 106 9.21 5.83 12.69
CA MET A 106 10.29 5.76 13.66
C MET A 106 10.54 7.13 14.29
N ILE A 107 10.75 7.16 15.60
CA ILE A 107 11.25 8.33 16.33
C ILE A 107 12.52 7.90 17.06
N LYS A 108 13.64 8.58 16.77
CA LYS A 108 14.96 8.25 17.33
C LYS A 108 15.57 9.47 17.99
N ALA A 109 16.02 9.32 19.25
CA ALA A 109 16.89 10.30 19.88
C ALA A 109 18.28 10.25 19.21
N ILE A 110 18.76 11.42 18.80
CA ILE A 110 20.16 11.61 18.40
C ILE A 110 20.85 12.21 19.62
N ASP A 111 21.74 11.43 20.22
CA ASP A 111 22.70 11.89 21.23
C ASP A 111 23.86 12.63 20.54
#